data_AF-A0A917CIE8-F1
#
_entry.id   AF-A0A917CIE8-F1
#
_cell.length_a   1.000
_cell.length_b   1.000
_cell.length_c   1.000
_cell.angle_alpha   90.00
_cell.angle_beta   90.00
_cell.angle_gamma   90.00
#
_symmetry.space_group_name_H-M   'P 1'
#
loop_
_entity.id
_entity.type
_entity.pdbx_description
1 polymer ?
#
loop_
_entity_poly.entity_id
_entity_poly.type
_entity_poly.pdbx_seq_one_letter_code
_entity_poly.pdbx_strand_id
1 'polypeptide(L)' 'MERIAIISDIHGNIPALEAVLNNIAARLITRIFCLGDLVGKVPHSGNG' A
#
# COMPACT_ATOMS: atom_id res chain seq x y z
N MET A 1 -18.72 -15.64 -1.52
CA MET A 1 -17.37 -15.57 -0.95
C MET A 1 -16.98 -14.11 -0.82
N GLU A 2 -16.57 -13.68 0.36
CA GLU A 2 -16.19 -12.30 0.62
C GLU A 2 -14.81 -11.99 0.01
N ARG A 3 -14.63 -10.80 -0.57
CA ARG A 3 -13.35 -10.38 -1.15
C ARG A 3 -12.72 -9.30 -0.28
N ILE A 4 -11.42 -9.46 -0.03
CA ILE A 4 -10.62 -8.55 0.79
C ILE A 4 -9.38 -8.17 -0.02
N ALA A 5 -9.02 -6.89 -0.02
CA ALA A 5 -7.77 -6.40 -0.58
C ALA A 5 -6.72 -6.24 0.52
N ILE A 6 -5.48 -6.64 0.22
CA ILE A 6 -4.33 -6.49 1.12
C ILE A 6 -3.27 -5.71 0.35
N ILE A 7 -2.79 -4.61 0.95
CA ILE A 7 -1.73 -3.76 0.39
C ILE A 7 -0.58 -3.64 1.39
N SER A 8 0.65 -3.52 0.91
CA SER A 8 1.89 -3.45 1.70
C SER A 8 2.94 -2.66 0.91
N ASP A 9 4.04 -2.28 1.57
CA ASP A 9 5.27 -1.79 0.92
C ASP A 9 5.01 -0.61 -0.03
N ILE A 10 4.26 0.37 0.46
CA ILE A 10 3.87 1.53 -0.33
C ILE A 10 5.07 2.48 -0.52
N HIS A 11 5.96 2.58 0.48
CA HIS A 11 7.19 3.37 0.45
C HIS A 11 7.00 4.81 -0.08
N GLY A 12 5.85 5.44 0.19
CA GLY A 12 5.50 6.77 -0.31
C GLY A 12 5.21 6.87 -1.81
N ASN A 13 5.08 5.75 -2.54
CA ASN A 13 4.75 5.72 -3.96
C ASN A 13 3.25 6.01 -4.19
N ILE A 14 2.88 7.28 -4.13
CA ILE A 14 1.49 7.75 -4.27
C ILE A 14 0.87 7.33 -5.62
N PRO A 15 1.53 7.47 -6.79
CA PRO A 15 0.93 7.06 -8.05
C PRO A 15 0.61 5.56 -8.13
N ALA A 16 1.49 4.71 -7.58
CA ALA A 16 1.23 3.27 -7.52
C ALA A 16 0.06 2.94 -6.57
N LEU A 17 0.01 3.62 -5.41
CA LEU A 17 -1.09 3.47 -4.47
C LEU A 17 -2.44 3.86 -5.11
N GLU A 18 -2.51 4.99 -5.80
CA GLU A 18 -3.72 5.44 -6.50
C GLU A 18 -4.17 4.44 -7.56
N ALA A 19 -3.25 3.92 -8.37
CA ALA A 19 -3.55 2.91 -9.38
C ALA A 19 -4.13 1.62 -8.75
N VAL A 20 -3.56 1.17 -7.63
CA VAL A 20 -4.02 -0.01 -6.89
C VAL A 20 -5.40 0.24 -6.26
N LEU A 21 -5.61 1.40 -5.62
CA LEU A 21 -6.90 1.76 -5.02
C LEU A 21 -8.01 1.85 -6.08
N ASN A 22 -7.73 2.44 -7.24
CA ASN A 22 -8.67 2.46 -8.36
C ASN A 22 -9.00 1.05 -8.86
N ASN A 23 -8.01 0.15 -8.91
CA ASN A 23 -8.24 -1.24 -9.29
C ASN A 23 -9.10 -2.00 -8.25
N ILE A 24 -8.87 -1.76 -6.97
CA ILE A 24 -9.65 -2.33 -5.87
C ILE A 24 -11.09 -1.84 -5.93
N ALA A 25 -11.30 -0.54 -6.16
CA ALA A 25 -12.61 0.09 -6.30
C ALA A 25 -13.39 -0.49 -7.50
N ALA A 26 -12.73 -0.65 -8.66
CA ALA A 26 -13.34 -1.26 -9.85
C ALA A 26 -13.81 -2.71 -9.64
N ARG A 27 -13.24 -3.42 -8.66
CA ARG A 27 -13.62 -4.80 -8.29
C ARG A 27 -14.70 -4.88 -7.20
N LEU A 28 -15.21 -3.72 -6.77
CA LEU A 28 -16.19 -3.59 -5.67
C LEU A 28 -15.70 -4.27 -4.38
N ILE A 29 -14.40 -4.17 -4.08
CA ILE A 29 -13.82 -4.69 -2.85
C ILE A 29 -13.88 -3.59 -1.80
N THR A 30 -14.68 -3.79 -0.76
CA THR A 30 -14.93 -2.78 0.28
C THR A 30 -14.06 -2.96 1.53
N ARG A 31 -13.47 -4.15 1.71
CA ARG A 31 -12.56 -4.45 2.82
C ARG A 31 -11.12 -4.38 2.34
N ILE A 32 -10.36 -3.45 2.89
CA ILE A 32 -8.94 -3.21 2.56
C ILE A 32 -8.13 -3.25 3.85
N PHE A 33 -7.03 -4.00 3.86
CA PHE A 33 -6.05 -4.01 4.94
C PHE A 33 -4.68 -3.54 4.42
N CYS A 34 -4.02 -2.67 5.17
CA CYS A 34 -2.65 -2.24 4.90
C CYS A 34 -1.70 -2.88 5.92
N LEU A 35 -0.66 -3.56 5.44
CA LEU A 35 0.32 -4.27 6.29
C LEU A 35 1.46 -3.38 6.80
N GLY A 36 1.60 -2.14 6.30
CA GLY A 36 2.60 -1.18 6.74
C GLY A 36 3.54 -0.70 5.64
N ASP A 37 4.65 -0.10 6.06
CA ASP A 37 5.67 0.55 5.19
C ASP A 37 5.07 1.60 4.24
N LEU A 38 4.26 2.49 4.82
CA LEU A 38 3.58 3.57 4.10
C LEU A 38 4.52 4.67 3.62
N VAL A 39 5.56 4.94 4.39
CA VAL A 39 6.50 6.04 4.16
C VAL A 39 7.90 5.45 4.22
N GLY A 40 8.62 5.53 3.10
CA GLY A 40 10.00 5.05 3.04
C GLY A 40 10.90 5.95 3.89
N LYS A 41 11.14 5.58 5.14
CA LYS A 41 12.35 6.04 5.84
C LYS A 41 13.45 5.07 5.41
N VAL A 42 14.27 5.51 4.45
CA VAL A 42 15.58 4.88 4.20
C VAL A 42 16.21 4.63 5.57
N PRO A 43 16.66 3.41 5.91
CA PRO A 43 17.39 3.22 7.14
C PRO A 43 18.57 4.19 7.08
N HIS A 44 18.61 5.11 8.05
CA HIS A 44 19.80 5.88 8.32
C HIS A 44 20.84 4.85 8.75
N SER A 45 21.55 4.29 7.76
CA SER A 45 22.81 3.59 7.98
C SER A 45 23.70 4.64 8.63
N GLY A 46 23.73 4.62 9.96
CA GLY A 46 24.67 5.40 10.75
C GLY A 46 26.07 4.95 10.33
N ASN A 47 26.65 5.71 9.42
CA ASN A 47 28.05 5.64 9.07
C ASN A 47 28.73 6.75 9.86
N GLY A 48 29.58 6.38 10.83
CA GLY A 48 30.49 7.28 11.54
C GLY A 48 30.11 7.56 12.98
#